data_AF-A0A353VXE6-F1
#
_entry.id   AF-A0A353VXE6-F1
#
_cell.length_a   1.000
_cell.length_b   1.000
_cell.length_c   1.000
_cell.angle_alpha   90.00
_cell.angle_beta   90.00
_cell.angle_gamma   90.00
#
_symmetry.space_group_name_H-M   'P 1'
#
loop_
_entity.id
_entity.type
_entity.pdbx_description
1 polymer ?
#
loop_
_entity_poly.entity_id
_entity_poly.type
_entity_poly.pdbx_seq_one_letter_code
_entity_poly.pdbx_strand_id
1 'polypeptide(L)'
;MNDSLAVKKSIKSYVKREGRLTKSQLYGLDNYWIKYGIEYSPKKINFEEIFESYRPLILDIGFGSGESTINHAISHPENNYLAVEVHRPGIGRLLNKIEENTLTNIKIIKHDVIDILQEQIPDYSLTQIFIF
;
A
#
# COMPACT_ATOMS: atom_id res chain seq x y z
N MET A 1 25.56 -27.21 23.51
CA MET A 1 25.23 -25.81 23.17
C MET A 1 24.44 -25.86 21.87
N ASN A 2 23.13 -25.90 21.96
CA ASN A 2 22.25 -25.91 20.80
C ASN A 2 21.11 -24.95 21.14
N ASP A 3 21.44 -23.65 21.12
CA ASP A 3 20.43 -22.60 21.20
C ASP A 3 19.65 -22.68 19.89
N SER A 4 18.48 -23.29 20.00
CA SER A 4 17.49 -23.22 18.95
C SER A 4 17.15 -21.75 18.80
N LEU A 5 17.55 -21.17 17.66
CA LEU A 5 17.03 -19.90 17.16
C LEU A 5 15.51 -20.05 17.08
N ALA A 6 14.84 -19.76 18.19
CA ALA A 6 13.41 -19.61 18.22
C ALA A 6 13.12 -18.47 17.25
N VAL A 7 12.65 -18.82 16.05
CA VAL A 7 12.12 -17.88 15.08
C VAL A 7 11.06 -17.10 15.83
N LYS A 8 11.39 -15.87 16.22
CA LYS A 8 10.50 -14.97 16.94
C LYS A 8 9.35 -14.71 16.00
N LYS A 9 8.23 -15.44 16.16
CA LYS A 9 7.03 -15.23 15.35
C LYS A 9 6.65 -13.76 15.52
N SER A 10 6.80 -12.98 14.45
CA SER A 10 6.40 -11.58 14.47
C SER A 10 4.89 -11.50 14.63
N ILE A 11 4.44 -10.56 15.46
CA ILE A 11 3.02 -10.24 15.60
C ILE A 11 2.57 -9.72 14.25
N LYS A 12 1.65 -10.44 13.60
CA LYS A 12 1.02 -10.00 12.36
C LYS A 12 0.03 -8.89 12.68
N SER A 13 0.05 -7.81 11.90
CA SER A 13 -0.93 -6.74 12.04
C SER A 13 -2.33 -7.22 11.68
N TYR A 14 -2.43 -8.18 10.76
CA TYR A 14 -3.71 -8.70 10.29
C TYR A 14 -3.66 -10.18 9.87
N VAL A 15 -4.77 -10.91 10.08
CA VAL A 15 -4.93 -12.33 9.69
C VAL A 15 -5.93 -12.46 8.54
N LYS A 16 -5.46 -12.92 7.37
CA LYS A 16 -6.25 -13.00 6.14
C LYS A 16 -7.43 -13.99 6.26
N ARG A 17 -8.62 -13.54 5.83
CA ARG A 17 -9.76 -14.38 5.45
C ARG A 17 -10.17 -13.98 4.03
N GLU A 18 -9.57 -14.57 3.00
CA GLU A 18 -9.86 -14.20 1.61
C GLU A 18 -11.15 -14.86 1.12
N GLY A 19 -12.11 -14.05 0.67
CA GLY A 19 -13.23 -14.48 -0.16
C GLY A 19 -12.85 -14.53 -1.65
N ARG A 20 -13.78 -14.97 -2.50
CA ARG A 20 -13.57 -15.05 -3.95
C ARG A 20 -13.42 -13.65 -4.56
N LEU A 21 -12.39 -13.46 -5.39
CA LEU A 21 -12.23 -12.24 -6.20
C LEU A 21 -13.30 -12.16 -7.28
N THR A 22 -13.86 -10.96 -7.48
CA THR A 22 -14.68 -10.65 -8.66
C THR A 22 -13.79 -10.52 -9.89
N LYS A 23 -14.37 -10.66 -11.09
CA LYS A 23 -13.65 -10.48 -12.37
C LYS A 23 -12.98 -9.10 -12.46
N SER A 24 -13.67 -8.05 -12.01
CA SER A 24 -13.15 -6.68 -12.03
C SER A 24 -11.97 -6.52 -11.07
N GLN A 25 -12.03 -7.06 -9.85
CA GLN A 25 -10.90 -6.98 -8.91
C GLN A 25 -9.67 -7.73 -9.42
N LEU A 26 -9.87 -8.90 -10.03
CA LEU A 26 -8.79 -9.66 -10.65
C LEU A 26 -8.17 -8.89 -11.81
N TYR A 27 -9.00 -8.31 -12.68
CA TYR A 27 -8.53 -7.47 -13.78
C TYR A 27 -7.65 -6.30 -13.31
N GLY A 28 -8.07 -5.59 -12.26
CA GLY A 28 -7.28 -4.48 -11.71
C GLY A 28 -5.91 -4.94 -11.20
N LEU A 29 -5.87 -6.07 -10.47
CA LEU A 29 -4.61 -6.68 -10.02
C LEU A 29 -3.71 -7.07 -11.19
N ASP A 30 -4.26 -7.70 -12.22
CA ASP A 30 -3.45 -8.27 -13.31
C ASP A 30 -2.93 -7.18 -14.27
N ASN A 31 -3.69 -6.08 -14.47
CA ASN A 31 -3.36 -5.08 -15.49
C ASN A 31 -2.72 -3.81 -14.94
N TYR A 32 -3.02 -3.43 -13.69
CA TYR A 32 -2.62 -2.12 -13.16
C TYR A 32 -1.55 -2.20 -12.07
N TRP A 33 -1.24 -3.41 -11.58
CA TRP A 33 -0.21 -3.59 -10.56
C TRP A 33 1.17 -3.12 -11.03
N ILE A 34 1.54 -3.33 -12.29
CA ILE A 34 2.83 -2.87 -12.83
C ILE A 34 3.03 -1.34 -12.74
N LYS A 35 1.93 -0.58 -12.75
CA LYS A 35 1.94 0.89 -12.76
C LYS A 35 1.85 1.47 -11.34
N TYR A 36 1.02 0.88 -10.49
CA TYR A 36 0.69 1.43 -9.17
C TYR A 36 1.21 0.62 -8.00
N GLY A 37 1.51 -0.65 -8.21
CA GLY A 37 2.03 -1.57 -7.21
C GLY A 37 3.50 -1.33 -6.94
N ILE A 38 3.89 -1.47 -5.67
CA ILE A 38 5.27 -1.57 -5.21
C ILE A 38 5.42 -2.96 -4.61
N GLU A 39 6.35 -3.73 -5.16
CA GLU A 39 6.73 -5.00 -4.57
C GLU A 39 7.49 -4.77 -3.27
N TYR A 40 7.10 -5.51 -2.23
CA TYR A 40 7.80 -5.44 -0.96
C TYR A 40 9.23 -5.97 -1.09
N SER A 41 10.16 -5.27 -0.45
CA SER A 41 11.52 -5.74 -0.22
C SER A 41 12.03 -5.18 1.13
N PRO A 42 12.99 -5.84 1.80
CA PRO A 42 13.53 -5.39 3.08
C PRO A 42 14.55 -4.25 2.88
N LYS A 43 14.14 -3.19 2.19
CA LYS A 43 14.94 -2.01 1.85
C LYS A 43 14.09 -0.75 1.89
N LYS A 44 14.70 0.34 2.34
CA LYS A 44 14.07 1.66 2.33
C LYS A 44 13.71 2.07 0.90
N ILE A 45 12.50 2.59 0.73
CA ILE A 45 12.01 3.07 -0.56
C ILE A 45 12.55 4.47 -0.82
N ASN A 46 13.02 4.71 -2.05
CA ASN A 46 13.24 6.07 -2.53
C ASN A 46 11.94 6.61 -3.15
N PHE A 47 11.17 7.39 -2.39
CA PHE A 47 9.89 7.92 -2.87
C PHE A 47 10.03 8.94 -4.02
N GLU A 48 11.19 9.57 -4.17
CA GLU A 48 11.48 10.48 -5.29
C GLU A 48 11.59 9.76 -6.62
N GLU A 49 11.98 8.47 -6.61
CA GLU A 49 12.03 7.63 -7.82
C GLU A 49 10.67 6.99 -8.16
N ILE A 50 9.76 6.96 -7.17
CA ILE A 50 8.48 6.26 -7.28
C ILE A 50 7.35 7.20 -7.70
N PHE A 51 7.32 8.41 -7.14
CA PHE A 51 6.34 9.43 -7.47
C PHE A 51 6.90 10.42 -8.48
N GLU A 52 6.06 10.92 -9.38
CA GLU A 52 6.44 11.90 -10.40
C GLU A 52 6.87 13.25 -9.83
N SER A 53 6.56 13.53 -8.56
CA SER A 53 6.87 14.80 -7.90
C SER A 53 7.07 14.59 -6.41
N TYR A 54 7.99 15.37 -5.84
CA TYR A 54 8.15 15.48 -4.39
C TYR A 54 6.99 16.28 -3.80
N ARG A 55 6.15 15.59 -3.02
CA ARG A 55 4.93 16.11 -2.38
C ARG A 55 4.83 15.52 -0.97
N PRO A 56 4.08 16.14 -0.04
CA PRO A 56 3.79 15.55 1.26
C PRO A 56 3.27 14.12 1.08
N LEU A 57 3.83 13.19 1.86
CA LEU A 57 3.53 11.77 1.75
C LEU A 57 2.60 11.33 2.87
N ILE A 58 1.45 10.82 2.48
CA ILE A 58 0.42 10.30 3.39
C ILE A 58 0.43 8.77 3.29
N LEU A 59 0.53 8.10 4.43
CA LEU A 59 0.41 6.65 4.53
C LEU A 59 -1.02 6.27 4.90
N ASP A 60 -1.66 5.40 4.13
CA ASP A 60 -2.98 4.84 4.42
C ASP A 60 -2.85 3.35 4.78
N ILE A 61 -3.02 3.02 6.06
CA ILE A 61 -2.79 1.68 6.61
C ILE A 61 -4.11 0.91 6.64
N GLY A 62 -4.16 -0.22 5.94
CA GLY A 62 -5.36 -1.07 5.91
C GLY A 62 -6.53 -0.36 5.24
N PHE A 63 -6.29 0.23 4.06
CA PHE A 63 -7.25 1.09 3.38
C PHE A 63 -8.59 0.40 3.00
N GLY A 64 -8.68 -0.92 3.12
CA GLY A 64 -9.89 -1.69 2.91
C GLY A 64 -10.41 -1.56 1.48
N SER A 65 -11.54 -0.87 1.29
CA SER A 65 -12.14 -0.69 -0.05
C SER A 65 -11.45 0.38 -0.90
N GLY A 66 -10.61 1.23 -0.29
CA GLY A 66 -9.91 2.33 -0.95
C GLY A 66 -10.76 3.58 -1.21
N GLU A 67 -12.00 3.62 -0.72
CA GLU A 67 -12.93 4.75 -0.94
C GLU A 67 -12.43 6.04 -0.29
N SER A 68 -11.83 5.96 0.90
CA SER A 68 -11.23 7.13 1.56
C SER A 68 -10.00 7.62 0.80
N THR A 69 -9.08 6.70 0.47
CA THR A 69 -7.84 6.98 -0.26
C THR A 69 -8.11 7.69 -1.59
N ILE A 70 -9.06 7.18 -2.39
CA ILE A 70 -9.37 7.75 -3.70
C ILE A 70 -9.96 9.15 -3.58
N ASN A 71 -10.88 9.37 -2.63
CA ASN A 71 -11.52 10.66 -2.42
C ASN A 71 -10.51 11.71 -1.96
N HIS A 72 -9.59 11.34 -1.06
CA HIS A 72 -8.52 12.21 -0.61
C HIS A 72 -7.55 12.56 -1.74
N ALA A 73 -7.13 11.57 -2.54
CA ALA A 73 -6.21 11.79 -3.64
C ALA A 73 -6.76 12.67 -4.76
N ILE A 74 -8.05 12.55 -5.06
CA ILE A 74 -8.75 13.44 -6.01
C ILE A 74 -8.87 14.86 -5.44
N SER A 75 -9.24 14.98 -4.17
CA SER A 75 -9.51 16.29 -3.55
C SER A 75 -8.25 17.08 -3.21
N HIS A 76 -7.13 16.38 -3.02
CA HIS A 76 -5.84 16.95 -2.62
C HIS A 76 -4.71 16.40 -3.51
N PRO A 77 -4.68 16.78 -4.81
CA PRO A 77 -3.68 16.30 -5.75
C PRO A 77 -2.26 16.74 -5.40
N GLU A 78 -2.10 17.75 -4.55
CA GLU A 78 -0.83 18.23 -4.02
C GLU A 78 -0.15 17.25 -3.06
N ASN A 79 -0.82 16.17 -2.64
CA ASN A 79 -0.27 15.12 -1.76
C ASN A 79 -0.03 13.82 -2.54
N ASN A 80 0.96 13.05 -2.09
CA ASN A 80 1.19 11.66 -2.50
C ASN A 80 0.62 10.70 -1.45
N TYR A 81 0.11 9.56 -1.90
CA TYR A 81 -0.52 8.55 -1.05
C TYR A 81 0.17 7.20 -1.24
N LEU A 82 0.69 6.65 -0.14
CA LEU A 82 1.15 5.27 -0.06
C LEU A 82 0.07 4.45 0.64
N ALA A 83 -0.64 3.62 -0.10
CA ALA A 83 -1.72 2.81 0.41
C ALA A 83 -1.24 1.37 0.69
N VAL A 84 -1.40 0.90 1.92
CA VAL A 84 -0.94 -0.42 2.37
C VAL A 84 -2.13 -1.31 2.70
N GLU A 85 -2.19 -2.49 2.09
CA GLU A 85 -3.26 -3.46 2.33
C GLU A 85 -2.77 -4.89 2.09
N VAL A 86 -3.26 -5.85 2.87
CA VAL A 86 -2.96 -7.28 2.70
C VAL A 86 -4.03 -8.02 1.90
N HIS A 87 -5.24 -7.46 1.81
CA HIS A 87 -6.41 -8.00 1.13
C HIS A 87 -6.48 -7.65 -0.35
N ARG A 88 -6.33 -8.68 -1.18
CA ARG A 88 -6.42 -8.56 -2.65
C ARG A 88 -7.74 -7.96 -3.18
N PRO A 89 -8.94 -8.25 -2.62
CA PRO A 89 -10.18 -7.66 -3.13
C PRO A 89 -10.22 -6.12 -3.03
N GLY A 90 -9.71 -5.57 -1.94
CA GLY A 90 -9.58 -4.13 -1.71
C GLY A 90 -8.60 -3.49 -2.67
N ILE A 91 -7.42 -4.11 -2.81
CA ILE A 91 -6.37 -3.69 -3.74
C ILE A 91 -6.87 -3.65 -5.18
N GLY A 92 -7.52 -4.72 -5.66
CA GLY A 92 -8.05 -4.76 -7.02
C GLY A 92 -9.09 -3.68 -7.27
N ARG A 93 -9.93 -3.37 -6.27
CA ARG A 93 -10.92 -2.29 -6.34
C ARG A 93 -10.23 -0.92 -6.41
N LEU A 94 -9.26 -0.65 -5.54
CA LEU A 94 -8.53 0.63 -5.55
C LEU A 94 -7.75 0.82 -6.85
N LEU A 95 -7.06 -0.21 -7.35
CA LEU A 95 -6.35 -0.16 -8.64
C LEU A 95 -7.26 0.25 -9.80
N ASN A 96 -8.44 -0.34 -9.91
CA ASN A 96 -9.40 0.04 -10.94
C ASN A 96 -9.80 1.50 -10.83
N LYS A 97 -10.03 2.00 -9.61
CA LYS A 97 -10.42 3.39 -9.37
C LYS A 97 -9.31 4.38 -9.66
N ILE A 98 -8.06 4.02 -9.33
CA ILE A 98 -6.89 4.84 -9.65
C ILE A 98 -6.80 5.01 -11.17
N GLU A 99 -6.92 3.92 -11.94
CA GLU A 99 -6.87 3.99 -13.41
C GLU A 99 -8.07 4.75 -13.99
N GLU A 100 -9.29 4.49 -13.51
CA GLU A 100 -10.52 5.17 -13.93
C GLU A 100 -10.43 6.70 -13.76
N ASN A 101 -9.80 7.16 -12.67
CA ASN A 101 -9.61 8.58 -12.37
C ASN A 101 -8.25 9.11 -12.86
N THR A 102 -7.47 8.30 -13.57
CA THR A 102 -6.13 8.65 -14.10
C THR A 102 -5.18 9.25 -13.06
N LEU A 103 -5.26 8.78 -11.80
CA LEU A 103 -4.46 9.34 -10.72
C LEU A 103 -2.99 8.90 -10.83
N THR A 104 -2.08 9.84 -10.58
CA THR A 104 -0.63 9.60 -10.56
C THR A 104 -0.02 9.69 -9.16
N ASN A 105 -0.80 10.14 -8.17
CA ASN A 105 -0.37 10.42 -6.81
C ASN A 105 -0.70 9.29 -5.80
N ILE A 106 -1.02 8.08 -6.26
CA ILE A 106 -1.23 6.91 -5.38
C ILE A 106 -0.31 5.76 -5.79
N LYS A 107 0.30 5.13 -4.79
CA LYS A 107 1.01 3.84 -4.93
C LYS A 107 0.52 2.86 -3.87
N ILE A 108 0.56 1.56 -4.19
CA ILE A 108 0.04 0.50 -3.33
C ILE A 108 1.14 -0.50 -2.96
N ILE A 109 1.28 -0.84 -1.68
CA ILE A 109 2.07 -1.99 -1.24
C ILE A 109 1.13 -3.07 -0.71
N LYS A 110 1.31 -4.30 -1.18
CA LYS A 110 0.61 -5.48 -0.68
C LYS A 110 1.47 -6.25 0.32
N HIS A 111 1.56 -5.77 1.56
CA HIS A 111 2.35 -6.43 2.59
C HIS A 111 1.88 -6.06 4.00
N ASP A 112 2.38 -6.78 5.02
CA ASP A 112 2.10 -6.44 6.41
C ASP A 112 2.71 -5.06 6.73
N VAL A 113 1.91 -4.17 7.30
CA VAL A 113 2.34 -2.80 7.57
C VAL A 113 3.49 -2.73 8.56
N ILE A 114 3.62 -3.69 9.49
CA ILE A 114 4.72 -3.72 10.45
C ILE A 114 6.05 -3.89 9.72
N ASP A 115 6.10 -4.83 8.78
CA ASP A 115 7.30 -5.11 7.99
C ASP A 115 7.64 -3.88 7.10
N ILE A 116 6.64 -3.22 6.51
CA ILE A 116 6.82 -1.97 5.73
C ILE A 116 7.37 -0.82 6.59
N LEU A 117 6.78 -0.58 7.76
CA LEU A 117 7.21 0.51 8.66
C LEU A 117 8.63 0.29 9.17
N GLN A 118 9.00 -0.94 9.49
CA GLN A 118 10.34 -1.27 9.97
C GLN A 118 11.38 -1.13 8.86
N GLU A 119 11.09 -1.64 7.66
CA GLU A 119 12.13 -1.88 6.67
C GLU A 119 12.08 -0.94 5.46
N GLN A 120 10.90 -0.42 5.10
CA GLN A 120 10.69 0.32 3.85
C GLN A 120 10.52 1.83 4.03
N ILE A 121 9.91 2.29 5.11
CA ILE A 121 9.64 3.73 5.31
C ILE A 121 10.89 4.43 5.86
N PRO A 122 11.48 5.42 5.16
CA PRO A 122 12.56 6.24 5.71
C PRO A 122 12.08 7.12 6.87
N ASP A 123 12.96 7.39 7.82
CA ASP A 123 12.64 8.28 8.94
C ASP A 123 12.25 9.67 8.42
N TYR A 124 11.31 10.33 9.11
CA TYR A 124 10.81 11.68 8.79
C TYR A 124 10.22 11.85 7.38
N SER A 125 9.91 10.77 6.66
CA SER A 125 9.36 10.82 5.29
C SER A 125 7.84 11.01 5.21
N LEU A 126 7.12 10.70 6.29
CA LEU A 126 5.65 10.76 6.31
C LEU A 126 5.16 12.07 6.92
N THR A 127 4.19 12.69 6.26
CA THR A 127 3.51 13.90 6.76
C THR A 127 2.27 13.55 7.57
N GLN A 128 1.55 12.48 7.19
CA GLN A 128 0.34 12.05 7.86
C GLN A 128 0.14 10.53 7.73
N ILE A 129 -0.59 9.95 8.69
CA ILE A 129 -0.99 8.54 8.67
C ILE A 129 -2.50 8.47 8.83
N PHE A 130 -3.16 7.72 7.95
CA PHE A 130 -4.53 7.28 8.09
C PHE A 130 -4.57 5.86 8.63
N ILE A 131 -5.43 5.64 9.64
CA ILE A 131 -5.70 4.33 10.23
C ILE A 131 -7.16 4.32 10.68
N PHE A 132 -7.92 3.29 10.28
CA PHE A 132 -9.36 3.19 10.50
C PHE A 132 -9.75 1.81 11.04
#